data_AF-A0A5C8WY16-F1
#
_entry.id   AF-A0A5C8WY16-F1
#
_cell.length_a   1.000
_cell.length_b   1.000
_cell.length_c   1.000
_cell.angle_alpha   90.00
_cell.angle_beta   90.00
_cell.angle_gamma   90.00
#
_symmetry.space_group_name_H-M   'P 1'
#
loop_
_entity.id
_entity.type
_entity.pdbx_description
1 polymer ?
#
loop_
_entity_poly.entity_id
_entity_poly.type
_entity_poly.pdbx_seq_one_letter_code
_entity_poly.pdbx_strand_id
1 'polypeptide(L)'
;MLKSRLPVGARVGTVDRFQGQEAEVVLVSMATFGAEDLPRDAAFLLSRNRFNVAISRARCLAVLIASPGLLDLVAESVEEMRLTNLFCWAAETAA
;
A
#
# COMPACT_ATOMS: atom_id res chain seq x y z
N MET A 1 11.82 10.47 11.54
CA MET A 1 11.58 9.65 10.32
C MET A 1 11.43 8.19 10.72
N LEU A 2 10.71 7.35 9.98
CA LEU A 2 10.45 5.95 10.37
C LEU A 2 11.72 5.16 10.76
N LYS A 3 12.82 5.38 10.02
CA LYS A 3 14.14 4.77 10.30
C LYS A 3 14.68 5.05 11.70
N SER A 4 14.35 6.20 12.32
CA SER A 4 14.82 6.54 13.66
C SER A 4 14.02 5.86 14.78
N ARG A 5 12.93 5.16 14.45
CA ARG A 5 12.07 4.44 15.39
C ARG A 5 12.18 2.91 15.24
N LEU A 6 12.94 2.44 14.24
CA LEU A 6 13.09 1.02 13.94
C LEU A 6 14.50 0.53 14.33
N PRO A 7 14.67 -0.79 14.58
CA PRO A 7 15.98 -1.36 14.88
C PRO A 7 17.02 -1.10 13.79
N VAL A 8 18.29 -1.10 14.18
CA VAL A 8 19.42 -1.01 13.25
C VAL A 8 19.33 -2.16 12.24
N GLY A 9 19.46 -1.84 10.94
CA GLY A 9 19.32 -2.82 9.85
C GLY A 9 17.92 -2.93 9.26
N ALA A 10 16.91 -2.26 9.83
CA ALA A 10 15.57 -2.21 9.23
C ALA A 10 15.62 -1.52 7.85
N ARG A 11 15.20 -2.24 6.81
CA ARG A 11 15.10 -1.70 5.46
C ARG A 11 13.82 -0.87 5.34
N VAL A 12 13.96 0.40 4.98
CA VAL A 12 12.84 1.34 4.80
C VAL A 12 13.02 2.12 3.50
N GLY A 13 11.97 2.13 2.68
CA GLY A 13 11.96 2.75 1.36
C GLY A 13 10.60 2.62 0.68
N THR A 14 10.52 3.13 -0.56
CA THR A 14 9.35 2.96 -1.42
C THR A 14 9.33 1.57 -2.05
N VAL A 15 8.16 1.13 -2.54
CA VAL A 15 7.98 -0.14 -3.26
C VAL A 15 9.01 -0.34 -4.37
N ASP A 16 9.30 0.71 -5.15
CA ASP A 16 10.25 0.65 -6.27
C ASP A 16 11.66 0.24 -5.82
N ARG A 17 12.10 0.65 -4.61
CA ARG A 17 13.42 0.28 -4.07
C ARG A 17 13.51 -1.18 -3.64
N PHE A 18 12.36 -1.84 -3.44
CA PHE A 18 12.28 -3.23 -2.98
C PHE A 18 11.96 -4.22 -4.10
N GLN A 19 11.88 -3.76 -5.36
CA GLN A 19 11.73 -4.67 -6.49
C GLN A 19 12.87 -5.71 -6.52
N GLY A 20 12.50 -6.98 -6.68
CA GLY A 20 13.45 -8.11 -6.69
C GLY A 20 14.04 -8.50 -5.33
N GLN A 21 13.64 -7.84 -4.23
CA GLN A 21 14.11 -8.17 -2.87
C GLN A 21 12.97 -8.72 -2.03
N GLU A 22 13.22 -9.71 -1.16
CA GLU A 22 12.18 -10.30 -0.31
C GLU A 22 12.52 -10.19 1.18
N ALA A 23 11.53 -10.39 2.04
CA ALA A 23 11.64 -10.41 3.50
C ALA A 23 10.67 -11.44 4.10
N GLU A 24 10.97 -11.97 5.29
CA GLU A 24 10.02 -12.86 5.99
C GLU A 24 8.69 -12.12 6.29
N VAL A 25 8.79 -10.87 6.72
CA VAL A 25 7.65 -9.99 7.00
C VAL A 25 7.83 -8.65 6.29
N VAL A 26 6.76 -8.14 5.67
CA VAL A 26 6.72 -6.81 5.05
C VAL A 26 5.59 -6.00 5.67
N LEU A 27 5.91 -4.76 6.04
CA LEU A 27 4.94 -3.75 6.47
C LEU A 27 4.76 -2.74 5.34
N VAL A 28 3.55 -2.64 4.81
CA VAL A 28 3.19 -1.71 3.74
C VAL A 28 2.31 -0.62 4.33
N SER A 29 2.78 0.63 4.34
CA SER A 29 1.96 1.77 4.73
C SER A 29 1.52 2.52 3.48
N MET A 30 0.22 2.77 3.37
CA MET A 30 -0.34 3.58 2.29
C MET A 30 0.03 5.06 2.40
N ALA A 31 0.44 5.51 3.60
CA ALA A 31 0.87 6.89 3.88
C ALA A 31 -0.14 7.98 3.46
N THR A 32 -1.43 7.63 3.41
CA THR A 32 -2.55 8.50 3.04
C THR A 32 -3.73 8.22 3.97
N PHE A 33 -4.39 9.28 4.42
CA PHE A 33 -5.51 9.18 5.37
C PHE A 33 -6.90 9.19 4.70
N GLY A 34 -7.05 9.90 3.58
CA GLY A 34 -8.34 10.06 2.88
C GLY A 34 -8.19 10.85 1.58
N ALA A 35 -9.31 11.27 1.00
CA ALA A 35 -9.35 12.01 -0.27
C ALA A 35 -8.59 13.35 -0.21
N GLU A 36 -8.64 14.04 0.93
CA GLU A 36 -7.95 15.32 1.13
C GLU A 36 -6.41 15.22 1.09
N ASP A 37 -5.87 14.04 1.42
CA ASP A 37 -4.43 13.76 1.47
C ASP A 37 -3.96 12.92 0.27
N LEU A 38 -4.84 12.71 -0.71
CA LEU A 38 -4.50 11.93 -1.88
C LEU A 38 -3.45 12.68 -2.73
N PRO A 39 -2.43 11.98 -3.25
CA PRO A 39 -1.61 12.55 -4.30
C PRO A 39 -2.49 12.99 -5.46
N ARG A 40 -2.06 14.01 -6.23
CA ARG A 40 -2.76 14.45 -7.45
C ARG A 40 -3.05 13.31 -8.44
N ASP A 41 -2.32 12.20 -8.33
CA ASP A 41 -2.49 11.00 -9.11
C ASP A 41 -2.97 9.85 -8.19
N ALA A 42 -4.28 9.65 -8.12
CA ALA A 42 -4.90 8.53 -7.41
C ALA A 42 -4.45 7.18 -7.98
N ALA A 43 -4.27 7.10 -9.30
CA ALA A 43 -3.86 5.88 -9.98
C ALA A 43 -2.44 5.46 -9.61
N PHE A 44 -1.57 6.42 -9.25
CA PHE A 44 -0.26 6.12 -8.69
C PHE A 44 -0.36 5.42 -7.34
N LEU A 45 -1.17 5.95 -6.42
CA LEU A 45 -1.34 5.41 -5.07
C LEU A 45 -2.00 4.02 -5.12
N LEU A 46 -3.04 3.90 -5.94
CA LEU A 46 -3.85 2.69 -6.06
C LEU A 46 -3.30 1.71 -7.09
N SER A 47 -2.10 1.96 -7.63
CA SER A 47 -1.49 1.16 -8.69
C SER A 47 -1.41 -0.32 -8.32
N ARG A 48 -2.15 -1.15 -9.07
CA ARG A 48 -2.15 -2.61 -8.90
C ARG A 48 -0.75 -3.21 -8.99
N ASN A 49 0.10 -2.70 -9.88
CA ASN A 49 1.47 -3.20 -10.03
C ASN A 49 2.31 -2.92 -8.78
N ARG A 50 2.20 -1.71 -8.21
CA ARG A 50 2.90 -1.35 -6.97
C ARG A 50 2.37 -2.15 -5.78
N PHE A 51 1.06 -2.32 -5.69
CA PHE A 51 0.45 -3.15 -4.66
C PHE A 51 0.93 -4.60 -4.73
N ASN A 52 0.88 -5.21 -5.92
CA ASN A 52 1.34 -6.57 -6.14
C ASN A 52 2.82 -6.74 -5.76
N VAL A 53 3.69 -5.80 -6.16
CA VAL A 53 5.09 -5.82 -5.75
C VAL A 53 5.17 -5.77 -4.23
N ALA A 54 4.52 -4.80 -3.58
CA ALA A 54 4.58 -4.59 -2.14
C ALA A 54 4.18 -5.83 -1.32
N ILE A 55 3.05 -6.46 -1.67
CA ILE A 55 2.55 -7.64 -0.96
C ILE A 55 3.39 -8.89 -1.27
N SER A 56 3.80 -9.09 -2.53
CA SER A 56 4.59 -10.27 -2.93
C SER A 56 6.03 -10.27 -2.42
N ARG A 57 6.50 -9.20 -1.77
CA ARG A 57 7.82 -9.18 -1.13
C ARG A 57 7.87 -9.96 0.18
N ALA A 58 6.72 -10.25 0.79
CA ALA A 58 6.62 -11.03 2.00
C ALA A 58 6.69 -12.54 1.70
N ARG A 59 7.54 -13.26 2.42
CA ARG A 59 7.64 -14.72 2.35
C ARG A 59 6.68 -15.42 3.31
N CYS A 60 6.38 -14.78 4.45
CA CYS A 60 5.48 -15.33 5.47
C CYS A 60 4.26 -14.43 5.74
N LEU A 61 4.47 -13.13 5.96
CA LEU A 61 3.39 -12.22 6.35
C LEU A 61 3.54 -10.84 5.70
N ALA A 62 2.48 -10.40 5.01
CA ALA A 62 2.32 -9.02 4.57
C ALA A 62 1.28 -8.32 5.44
N VAL A 63 1.65 -7.19 6.03
CA VAL A 63 0.73 -6.34 6.80
C VAL A 63 0.52 -5.05 6.03
N LEU A 64 -0.71 -4.81 5.58
CA LEU A 64 -1.12 -3.58 4.94
C LEU A 64 -1.71 -2.63 6.00
N ILE A 65 -1.15 -1.43 6.09
CA ILE A 65 -1.59 -0.37 6.99
C ILE A 65 -2.20 0.72 6.10
N ALA A 66 -3.52 0.79 6.13
CA ALA A 66 -4.32 1.75 5.37
C ALA A 66 -5.33 2.43 6.29
N SER A 67 -5.62 3.71 6.01
CA SER A 67 -6.71 4.42 6.68
C SER A 67 -8.06 3.97 6.10
N PRO A 68 -9.11 3.79 6.93
CA PRO A 68 -10.46 3.53 6.43
C PRO A 68 -10.96 4.58 5.44
N GLY A 69 -10.51 5.84 5.56
CA GLY A 69 -10.88 6.93 4.64
C GLY A 69 -10.42 6.72 3.19
N LEU A 70 -9.50 5.77 2.92
CA LEU A 70 -9.16 5.34 1.56
C LEU A 70 -10.30 4.55 0.90
N LEU A 71 -11.24 4.00 1.68
CA LEU A 71 -12.41 3.30 1.17
C LEU A 71 -13.52 4.28 0.76
N ASP A 72 -13.45 5.53 1.22
CA ASP A 72 -14.42 6.60 0.90
C ASP A 72 -14.08 7.35 -0.40
N LEU A 73 -13.09 6.87 -1.15
CA LEU A 73 -12.68 7.51 -2.41
C LEU A 73 -13.74 7.33 -3.49
N VAL A 74 -14.17 8.47 -4.06
CA VAL A 74 -15.04 8.49 -5.23
C VAL A 74 -14.18 8.35 -6.47
N ALA A 75 -14.29 7.21 -7.15
CA ALA A 75 -13.65 7.00 -8.44
C ALA A 75 -14.35 7.81 -9.53
N GLU A 76 -13.58 8.59 -10.30
CA GLU A 76 -14.08 9.38 -11.42
C GLU A 76 -13.98 8.63 -12.76
N SER A 77 -13.33 7.46 -12.76
CA SER A 77 -13.19 6.60 -13.93
C SER A 77 -13.34 5.11 -13.60
N VAL A 78 -13.63 4.29 -14.62
CA VAL A 78 -13.67 2.82 -14.49
C VAL A 78 -12.32 2.26 -14.05
N GLU A 79 -11.22 2.88 -14.49
CA GLU A 79 -9.88 2.45 -14.10
C GLU A 79 -9.65 2.72 -12.61
N GLU A 80 -9.96 3.91 -12.12
CA GLU A 80 -9.92 4.21 -10.68
C GLU A 80 -10.83 3.27 -9.87
N MET A 81 -12.04 2.98 -10.36
CA MET A 81 -12.96 2.06 -9.68
C MET A 81 -12.37 0.65 -9.54
N ARG A 82 -11.66 0.15 -10.57
CA ARG A 82 -10.95 -1.13 -10.49
C ARG A 82 -9.81 -1.11 -9.48
N LEU A 83 -9.09 0.00 -9.41
CA LEU A 83 -7.98 0.17 -8.49
C LEU A 83 -8.48 0.26 -7.03
N THR A 84 -9.56 1.00 -6.77
CA THR A 84 -10.20 1.09 -5.45
C THR A 84 -10.79 -0.25 -5.03
N ASN A 85 -11.39 -1.01 -5.96
CA ASN A 85 -11.96 -2.33 -5.66
C ASN A 85 -10.93 -3.31 -5.05
N LEU A 86 -9.64 -3.19 -5.39
CA LEU A 86 -8.57 -3.97 -4.77
C LEU A 86 -8.47 -3.72 -3.26
N PHE A 87 -8.62 -2.46 -2.84
CA PHE A 87 -8.58 -2.08 -1.43
C PHE A 87 -9.85 -2.47 -0.70
N CYS A 88 -11.03 -2.36 -1.33
CA CYS A 88 -12.27 -2.87 -0.78
C CYS A 88 -12.17 -4.38 -0.51
N TRP A 89 -11.70 -5.15 -1.50
CA TRP A 89 -11.49 -6.59 -1.35
C TRP A 89 -10.48 -6.91 -0.24
N ALA A 90 -9.37 -6.17 -0.18
CA ALA A 90 -8.36 -6.36 0.87
C ALA A 90 -8.92 -6.07 2.26
N ALA A 91 -9.80 -5.06 2.41
CA ALA A 91 -10.47 -4.75 3.67
C ALA A 91 -11.48 -5.82 4.08
N GLU A 92 -12.22 -6.40 3.12
CA GLU A 92 -13.18 -7.49 3.38
C GLU A 92 -12.51 -8.83 3.73
N THR A 93 -11.33 -9.09 3.15
CA THR A 93 -10.62 -10.38 3.28
C THR A 93 -9.53 -10.34 4.36
N ALA A 94 -9.21 -9.18 4.89
CA ALA A 94 -8.28 -9.05 6.01
C ALA A 94 -8.84 -9.82 7.22
N ALA A 95 -8.03 -10.74 7.74
CA ALA A 95 -8.35 -11.58 8.90
C ALA A 95 -8.31 -10.80 10.23
#